data_AF-A0A151QN46-F1
#
_entry.id   AF-A0A151QN46-F1
#
_cell.length_a   1.000
_cell.length_b   1.000
_cell.length_c   1.000
_cell.angle_alpha   90.00
_cell.angle_beta   90.00
_cell.angle_gamma   90.00
#
_symmetry.space_group_name_H-M   'P 1'
#
loop_
_entity.id
_entity.type
_entity.pdbx_description
1 polymer ?
#
loop_
_entity_poly.entity_id
_entity_poly.type
_entity_poly.pdbx_seq_one_letter_code
_entity_poly.pdbx_strand_id
1 'polypeptide(L)'
;MAAPDFTYESLCIQYPEEDVPFVLKTGLIHLLPKFHGHAGEDPHKHLKEFHIVCSTMKPPDVQEDHIYLKAFPHSLEGVAKD
;
A
#
# COMPACT_ATOMS: atom_id res chain seq x y z
N MET A 1 -14.92 33.12 -19.59
CA MET A 1 -15.00 32.50 -18.25
C MET A 1 -13.74 31.67 -18.08
N ALA A 2 -12.84 32.09 -17.19
CA ALA A 2 -11.63 31.32 -16.87
C ALA A 2 -12.02 30.22 -15.89
N ALA A 3 -11.58 28.97 -16.15
CA ALA A 3 -11.75 27.87 -15.23
C ALA A 3 -10.95 28.15 -13.94
N PRO A 4 -11.46 27.79 -12.75
CA PRO A 4 -10.67 27.91 -11.53
C PRO A 4 -9.42 27.03 -11.64
N ASP A 5 -8.25 27.63 -11.44
CA ASP A 5 -6.97 26.94 -11.38
C ASP A 5 -6.88 26.21 -10.04
N PHE A 6 -7.23 24.92 -10.03
CA PHE A 6 -6.96 24.06 -8.89
C PHE A 6 -5.48 23.71 -8.94
N THR A 7 -4.66 24.49 -8.23
CA THR A 7 -3.26 24.14 -7.98
C THR A 7 -3.22 22.73 -7.39
N TYR A 8 -2.69 21.78 -8.17
CA TYR A 8 -2.66 20.34 -7.92
C TYR A 8 -2.05 19.95 -6.56
N GLU A 9 -1.30 20.88 -5.97
CA GLU A 9 -0.69 20.83 -4.64
C GLU A 9 -1.68 20.59 -3.48
N SER A 10 -2.97 20.90 -3.64
CA SER A 10 -3.92 20.78 -2.53
C SER A 10 -4.50 19.37 -2.32
N LEU A 11 -4.19 18.42 -3.21
CA LEU A 11 -4.75 17.05 -3.20
C LEU A 11 -3.70 15.95 -3.00
N CYS A 12 -2.42 16.29 -2.90
CA CYS A 12 -1.37 15.32 -2.65
C CYS A 12 -1.28 14.95 -1.17
N ILE A 13 -1.24 13.64 -0.88
CA ILE A 13 -0.91 13.14 0.45
C ILE A 13 0.60 13.32 0.62
N GLN A 14 1.00 14.20 1.53
CA GLN A 14 2.38 14.30 1.96
C GLN A 14 2.68 13.20 2.97
N TYR A 15 3.59 12.31 2.60
CA TYR A 15 4.18 11.36 3.55
C TYR A 15 5.37 12.04 4.23
N PRO A 16 5.51 11.91 5.56
CA PRO A 16 6.70 12.37 6.24
C PRO A 16 7.92 11.63 5.69
N GLU A 17 9.05 12.34 5.51
CA GLU A 17 10.30 11.72 5.11
C GLU A 17 10.69 10.64 6.14
N GLU A 18 11.09 9.47 5.64
CA GLU A 18 11.48 8.36 6.51
C GLU A 18 12.78 8.69 7.25
N ASP A 19 12.71 8.99 8.55
CA ASP A 19 13.89 9.20 9.41
C ASP A 19 14.75 7.91 9.52
N VAL A 20 14.12 6.75 9.29
CA VAL A 20 14.76 5.43 9.30
C VAL A 20 14.47 4.69 8.00
N PRO A 21 15.50 4.30 7.21
CA PRO A 21 15.30 3.51 6.00
C PRO A 21 14.79 2.10 6.36
N PHE A 22 13.48 1.88 6.23
CA PHE A 22 12.87 0.57 6.39
C PHE A 22 12.94 -0.24 5.10
N VAL A 23 13.52 -1.44 5.17
CA VAL A 23 13.53 -2.42 4.08
C VAL A 23 12.46 -3.47 4.33
N LEU A 24 11.54 -3.64 3.36
CA LEU A 24 10.52 -4.66 3.42
C LEU A 24 11.17 -6.06 3.37
N LYS A 25 10.89 -6.89 4.37
CA LYS A 25 11.44 -8.25 4.42
C LYS A 25 10.84 -9.10 3.31
N THR A 26 11.67 -9.84 2.59
CA THR A 26 11.22 -10.77 1.54
C THR A 26 10.21 -11.79 2.06
N GLY A 27 10.40 -12.30 3.28
CA GLY A 27 9.44 -13.19 3.93
C GLY A 27 8.03 -12.62 4.05
N LEU A 28 7.89 -11.31 4.29
CA LEU A 28 6.59 -10.64 4.29
C LEU A 28 6.00 -10.58 2.88
N ILE A 29 6.81 -10.23 1.86
CA ILE A 29 6.38 -10.16 0.45
C ILE A 29 5.77 -11.49 -0.04
N HIS A 30 6.35 -12.61 0.38
CA HIS A 30 5.84 -13.95 0.04
C HIS A 30 4.52 -14.30 0.73
N LEU A 31 4.19 -13.65 1.85
CA LEU A 31 2.98 -13.90 2.64
C LEU A 31 1.82 -12.95 2.28
N LEU A 32 2.09 -11.88 1.52
CA LEU A 32 1.06 -10.95 1.10
C LEU A 32 0.00 -11.66 0.24
N PRO A 33 -1.30 -11.38 0.48
CA PRO A 33 -2.34 -11.82 -0.45
C PRO A 33 -2.07 -11.20 -1.83
N LYS A 34 -2.52 -11.90 -2.87
CA LYS A 34 -2.40 -11.46 -4.26
C LYS A 34 -3.76 -11.06 -4.78
N PHE A 35 -3.83 -9.87 -5.35
CA PHE A 35 -5.02 -9.35 -6.00
C PHE A 35 -4.72 -9.09 -7.48
N HIS A 36 -5.46 -9.75 -8.35
CA HIS A 36 -5.22 -9.71 -9.80
C HIS A 36 -6.06 -8.64 -10.49
N GLY A 37 -7.12 -8.14 -9.84
CA GLY A 37 -8.07 -7.19 -10.42
C GLY A 37 -9.16 -7.85 -11.26
N HIS A 38 -9.40 -9.16 -11.06
CA HIS A 38 -10.45 -9.87 -11.78
C HIS A 38 -11.84 -9.55 -11.22
N ALA A 39 -12.87 -9.61 -12.08
CA ALA A 39 -14.26 -9.29 -11.69
C ALA A 39 -14.86 -10.19 -10.59
N GLY A 40 -14.25 -11.34 -10.30
CA GLY A 40 -14.65 -12.24 -9.22
C GLY A 40 -13.86 -12.07 -7.92
N GLU A 41 -12.83 -11.23 -7.90
CA GLU A 41 -12.07 -10.93 -6.68
C GLU A 41 -12.77 -9.80 -5.90
N ASP A 42 -12.73 -9.89 -4.57
CA ASP A 42 -13.31 -8.88 -3.69
C ASP A 42 -12.20 -7.95 -3.16
N PRO A 43 -12.19 -6.65 -3.53
CA PRO A 43 -11.17 -5.71 -3.07
C PRO A 43 -11.17 -5.50 -1.55
N HIS A 44 -12.33 -5.58 -0.89
CA HIS A 44 -12.43 -5.38 0.56
C HIS A 44 -11.86 -6.58 1.32
N LYS A 45 -12.07 -7.80 0.81
CA LYS A 45 -11.47 -9.02 1.33
C LYS A 45 -9.95 -8.94 1.21
N HIS A 46 -9.44 -8.54 0.05
CA HIS A 46 -8.01 -8.33 -0.16
C HIS A 46 -7.42 -7.36 0.86
N LEU A 47 -8.03 -6.18 1.04
CA LEU A 47 -7.57 -5.18 2.01
C LEU A 47 -7.57 -5.72 3.45
N LYS A 48 -8.60 -6.48 3.85
CA LYS A 48 -8.64 -7.10 5.18
C LYS A 48 -7.51 -8.11 5.37
N GLU A 49 -7.30 -9.01 4.41
CA GLU A 49 -6.22 -10.00 4.48
C GLU A 49 -4.84 -9.32 4.47
N PHE A 50 -4.68 -8.29 3.64
CA PHE A 50 -3.47 -7.49 3.55
C PHE A 50 -3.12 -6.81 4.88
N HIS A 51 -4.08 -6.15 5.53
CA HIS A 51 -3.89 -5.53 6.85
C HIS A 51 -3.45 -6.57 7.89
N ILE A 52 -4.12 -7.73 7.95
CA ILE A 52 -3.78 -8.80 8.91
C ILE A 52 -2.33 -9.26 8.74
N VAL A 53 -1.89 -9.52 7.51
CA VAL A 53 -0.53 -9.99 7.24
C VAL A 53 0.51 -8.93 7.62
N CYS A 54 0.30 -7.68 7.21
CA CYS A 54 1.23 -6.60 7.49
C CYS A 54 1.32 -6.27 8.98
N SER A 55 0.20 -6.24 9.71
CA SER A 55 0.18 -6.01 11.16
C SER A 55 0.84 -7.15 11.96
N THR A 56 0.71 -8.40 11.50
CA THR A 56 1.29 -9.57 12.17
C THR A 56 2.82 -9.59 12.09
N MET A 57 3.40 -9.05 11.01
CA MET A 57 4.84 -9.05 10.77
C MET A 57 5.50 -7.68 11.00
N LYS A 58 4.77 -6.75 11.62
CA LYS A 58 5.22 -5.40 11.90
C LYS A 58 6.44 -5.41 12.85
N PRO A 59 7.59 -4.86 12.43
CA PRO A 59 8.68 -4.58 13.36
C PRO A 59 8.27 -3.47 14.34
N PRO A 60 8.74 -3.52 15.60
CA PRO A 60 8.33 -2.59 16.65
C PRO A 60 8.71 -1.13 16.37
N ASP A 61 9.74 -0.91 15.55
CA ASP A 61 10.36 0.40 15.30
C ASP A 61 9.78 1.13 14.08
N VAL A 62 8.85 0.51 13.33
CA VAL A 62 8.36 1.06 12.06
C VAL A 62 6.87 1.38 12.17
N GLN A 63 6.48 2.55 11.67
CA GLN A 63 5.07 2.95 11.56
C GLN A 63 4.33 2.02 10.61
N GLU A 64 3.12 1.63 10.98
CA GLU A 64 2.35 0.62 10.24
C GLU A 64 2.00 1.11 8.82
N ASP A 65 1.67 2.39 8.68
CA ASP A 65 1.39 3.03 7.40
C ASP A 65 2.57 2.89 6.42
N HIS A 66 3.82 2.98 6.89
CA HIS A 66 4.99 2.83 6.02
C HIS A 66 5.13 1.40 5.50
N ILE A 67 4.76 0.42 6.32
CA ILE A 67 4.73 -0.99 5.92
C ILE A 67 3.65 -1.18 4.86
N TYR A 68 2.46 -0.63 5.09
CA TYR A 68 1.35 -0.73 4.15
C TYR A 68 1.70 -0.10 2.80
N LEU A 69 2.26 1.12 2.80
CA LEU A 69 2.65 1.82 1.58
C LEU A 69 3.70 1.06 0.78
N LYS A 70 4.72 0.49 1.44
CA LYS A 70 5.75 -0.30 0.75
C LYS A 70 5.27 -1.69 0.34
N ALA A 71 4.41 -2.33 1.13
CA ALA A 71 3.94 -3.69 0.87
C ALA A 71 2.80 -3.76 -0.14
N PHE A 72 1.94 -2.73 -0.21
CA PHE A 72 0.74 -2.75 -1.03
C PHE A 72 1.02 -3.02 -2.52
N PRO A 73 2.03 -2.38 -3.16
CA PRO A 73 2.38 -2.69 -4.55
C PRO A 73 2.81 -4.15 -4.78
N HIS A 74 3.32 -4.82 -3.76
CA HIS A 74 3.69 -6.23 -3.82
C HIS A 74 2.51 -7.18 -3.60
N SER A 75 1.37 -6.67 -3.14
CA SER A 75 0.12 -7.41 -2.99
C SER A 75 -0.71 -7.44 -4.29
N LEU A 76 -0.36 -6.60 -5.27
CA LEU A 76 -1.03 -6.51 -6.56
C LEU A 76 -0.31 -7.34 -7.62
N GLU A 77 -1.09 -7.96 -8.50
CA GLU A 77 -0.62 -8.79 -9.60
C GLU A 77 -1.53 -8.60 -10.83
N GLY A 78 -1.12 -9.10 -12.00
CA GLY A 78 -1.92 -9.04 -13.21
C GLY A 78 -2.36 -7.61 -13.56
N VAL A 79 -3.65 -7.44 -13.85
CA VAL A 79 -4.22 -6.14 -14.28
C VAL A 79 -4.35 -5.13 -13.15
N ALA A 80 -4.25 -5.55 -11.89
CA ALA A 80 -4.27 -4.63 -10.75
C ALA A 80 -2.91 -3.94 -10.51
N LYS A 81 -1.84 -4.43 -11.13
CA LYS A 81 -0.47 -3.91 -10.94
C LYS A 81 -0.05 -2.88 -11.98
N ASP A 82 -0.74 -2.83 -13.13
CA ASP A 82 -0.44 -1.96 -14.27
C ASP A 82 -0.88 -0.51 -14.03
#